data_AF-A0A4P5ZDU2-F1
#
_entry.id   AF-A0A4P5ZDU2-F1
#
_cell.length_a   1.000
_cell.length_b   1.000
_cell.length_c   1.000
_cell.angle_alpha   90.00
_cell.angle_beta   90.00
_cell.angle_gamma   90.00
#
_symmetry.space_group_name_H-M   'P 1'
#
loop_
_entity.id
_entity.type
_entity.pdbx_description
1 polymer ?
#
loop_
_entity_poly.entity_id
_entity_poly.type
_entity_poly.pdbx_seq_one_letter_code
_entity_poly.pdbx_strand_id
1 'polypeptide(L)'
;MENYYQLNLFNHSQNSINYNNLKYPKGYKGLARFHKYWGKKPIESLSFLIDALTQKDDLILDPFLGSGLVAREALLKKRRFIGIDINPIAIELSNLMVNLPCSFQLQEAINNLDQKIKHKIYKTYILEDDKIASHYLWNGEELISTWNISNFKKTREERQPTDYDCILINQYENYISKSLRKIQLFNNSRINTTNLLTLNDIFTGRALYNIDILREEINHLPQNIQKPLLLSLTAASGQMSKMVFAITSRGKNQNKITNKIEVGSWVVGYWRPKLHFEINVWNCFENKVNNLIKSVIDNKEKERYLVSTRLEPVINKNNQLALILGNNLTVLKECPDEVVSLIITDPPHGDRIPYLELSEMWNSLLGKIPNFTEEIVISNAKNREKNKEDYTHNMSIFLKTASRILKPSGILALFFNAKDKDSWKFLKQHLTSLQYLKFRGYFPMNYSAQSVIQDNREGSLKSDFILIYQKSGIDDLEKLKPLLEIPEWSVEFPEDFLKLN
;
A
#
# COMPACT_ATOMS: atom_id res chain seq x y z
N MET A 1 -31.87 -53.20 -29.95
CA MET A 1 -30.69 -52.89 -29.12
C MET A 1 -29.97 -51.72 -29.78
N GLU A 2 -30.43 -50.52 -29.43
CA GLU A 2 -29.84 -49.25 -29.86
C GLU A 2 -28.62 -48.96 -28.98
N ASN A 3 -27.48 -48.62 -29.57
CA ASN A 3 -26.36 -48.05 -28.85
C ASN A 3 -26.11 -46.64 -29.39
N TYR A 4 -26.48 -45.67 -28.57
CA TYR A 4 -26.34 -44.24 -28.81
C TYR A 4 -24.87 -43.81 -28.73
N TYR A 5 -24.47 -42.98 -29.69
CA TYR A 5 -23.25 -42.17 -29.64
C TYR A 5 -23.25 -41.26 -28.41
N GLN A 6 -22.28 -41.42 -27.52
CA GLN A 6 -22.05 -40.50 -26.40
C GLN A 6 -21.09 -39.40 -26.86
N LEU A 7 -21.66 -38.24 -27.20
CA LEU A 7 -20.92 -36.99 -27.43
C LEU A 7 -20.26 -36.56 -26.11
N ASN A 8 -18.92 -36.56 -26.08
CA ASN A 8 -18.15 -35.89 -25.03
C ASN A 8 -18.30 -34.37 -25.17
N LEU A 9 -19.29 -33.80 -24.48
CA LEU A 9 -19.37 -32.38 -24.18
C LEU A 9 -18.37 -32.05 -23.07
N PHE A 10 -17.15 -31.70 -23.47
CA PHE A 10 -16.30 -30.84 -22.66
C PHE A 10 -16.99 -29.48 -22.55
N ASN A 11 -17.82 -29.31 -21.52
CA ASN A 11 -18.17 -27.99 -21.03
C ASN A 11 -16.88 -27.34 -20.54
N HIS A 12 -16.29 -26.48 -21.38
CA HIS A 12 -15.42 -25.42 -20.91
C HIS A 12 -16.18 -24.69 -19.80
N SER A 13 -15.77 -24.88 -18.55
CA SER A 13 -16.28 -24.11 -17.43
C SER A 13 -15.92 -22.64 -17.68
N GLN A 14 -16.84 -21.88 -18.26
CA GLN A 14 -16.94 -20.45 -17.99
C GLN A 14 -16.98 -20.34 -16.47
N ASN A 15 -15.90 -19.86 -15.85
CA ASN A 15 -15.92 -19.48 -14.45
C ASN A 15 -17.10 -18.51 -14.30
N SER A 16 -18.18 -18.96 -13.66
CA SER A 16 -19.33 -18.10 -13.39
C SER A 16 -18.82 -16.88 -12.61
N ILE A 17 -18.87 -15.71 -13.23
CA ILE A 17 -18.42 -14.47 -12.63
C ILE A 17 -19.27 -14.24 -11.39
N ASN A 18 -18.66 -14.32 -10.20
CA ASN A 18 -19.38 -14.15 -8.95
C ASN A 18 -19.41 -12.66 -8.59
N TYR A 19 -20.40 -11.94 -9.13
CA TYR A 19 -20.61 -10.51 -8.87
C TYR A 19 -20.80 -10.18 -7.37
N ASN A 20 -21.20 -11.13 -6.52
CA ASN A 20 -21.30 -10.90 -5.08
C ASN A 20 -19.94 -10.60 -4.44
N ASN A 21 -18.84 -11.15 -4.99
CA ASN A 21 -17.50 -10.87 -4.50
C ASN A 21 -17.06 -9.41 -4.76
N LEU A 22 -17.65 -8.75 -5.76
CA LEU A 22 -17.42 -7.32 -6.02
C LEU A 22 -18.13 -6.43 -5.00
N LYS A 23 -19.33 -6.85 -4.57
CA LYS A 23 -20.12 -6.13 -3.57
C LYS A 23 -19.58 -6.30 -2.15
N TYR A 24 -19.04 -7.47 -1.83
CA TYR A 24 -18.51 -7.82 -0.51
C TYR A 24 -17.08 -8.38 -0.59
N PRO A 25 -16.08 -7.55 -0.93
CA PRO A 25 -14.72 -8.02 -1.07
C PRO A 25 -14.12 -8.47 0.26
N LYS A 26 -13.25 -9.47 0.22
CA LYS A 26 -12.61 -10.00 1.42
C LYS A 26 -11.49 -9.09 1.87
N GLY A 27 -11.30 -8.99 3.19
CA GLY A 27 -10.16 -8.27 3.78
C GLY A 27 -8.83 -8.83 3.27
N TYR A 28 -7.83 -7.95 3.10
CA TYR A 28 -6.50 -8.37 2.65
C TYR A 28 -5.93 -9.49 3.54
N LYS A 29 -5.44 -10.54 2.90
CA LYS A 29 -4.75 -11.69 3.51
C LYS A 29 -3.38 -11.91 2.84
N GLY A 30 -2.52 -12.67 3.52
CA GLY A 30 -1.19 -13.02 3.01
C GLY A 30 -0.38 -11.80 2.57
N LEU A 31 0.19 -11.88 1.36
CA LEU A 31 1.04 -10.83 0.78
C LEU A 31 0.36 -9.46 0.71
N ALA A 32 -0.92 -9.41 0.35
CA ALA A 32 -1.63 -8.13 0.24
C ALA A 32 -1.73 -7.39 1.59
N ARG A 33 -1.62 -8.10 2.71
CA ARG A 33 -1.60 -7.55 4.09
C ARG A 33 -0.19 -7.30 4.63
N PHE A 34 0.85 -7.82 3.99
CA PHE A 34 2.24 -7.79 4.49
C PHE A 34 2.68 -6.38 4.91
N HIS A 35 2.53 -5.41 3.99
CA HIS A 35 2.93 -4.01 4.18
C HIS A 35 1.71 -3.08 4.13
N LYS A 36 1.66 -2.08 5.00
CA LYS A 36 0.65 -1.00 4.92
C LYS A 36 0.94 -0.14 3.69
N TYR A 37 -0.06 0.17 2.89
CA TYR A 37 0.04 1.17 1.82
C TYR A 37 -1.34 1.77 1.65
N TRP A 38 -1.43 3.08 1.44
CA TRP A 38 -2.71 3.77 1.31
C TRP A 38 -3.30 3.53 -0.09
N GLY A 39 -4.63 3.59 -0.22
CA GLY A 39 -5.29 3.47 -1.53
C GLY A 39 -5.35 2.07 -2.14
N LYS A 40 -4.95 1.01 -1.42
CA LYS A 40 -5.07 -0.37 -1.95
C LYS A 40 -6.53 -0.67 -2.32
N LYS A 41 -6.74 -1.19 -3.55
CA LYS A 41 -8.06 -1.61 -4.04
C LYS A 41 -8.29 -3.12 -3.84
N PRO A 42 -9.55 -3.54 -3.60
CA PRO A 42 -9.91 -4.95 -3.47
C PRO A 42 -9.41 -5.80 -4.64
N ILE A 43 -8.80 -6.94 -4.34
CA ILE A 43 -8.24 -7.85 -5.34
C ILE A 43 -9.35 -8.37 -6.27
N GLU A 44 -10.54 -8.61 -5.73
CA GLU A 44 -11.70 -9.07 -6.48
C GLU A 44 -12.07 -8.12 -7.61
N SER A 45 -12.09 -6.81 -7.36
CA SER A 45 -12.37 -5.78 -8.37
C SER A 45 -11.25 -5.70 -9.42
N LEU A 46 -9.99 -5.72 -8.98
CA LEU A 46 -8.84 -5.70 -9.88
C LEU A 46 -8.83 -6.92 -10.82
N SER A 47 -8.99 -8.12 -10.23
CA SER A 47 -9.02 -9.39 -10.95
C SER A 47 -10.15 -9.41 -11.97
N PHE A 48 -11.36 -8.99 -11.58
CA PHE A 48 -12.52 -8.97 -12.46
C PHE A 48 -12.30 -8.05 -13.66
N LEU A 49 -11.85 -6.82 -13.44
CA LEU A 49 -11.61 -5.87 -14.54
C LEU A 49 -10.56 -6.39 -15.53
N ILE A 50 -9.50 -7.01 -15.02
CA ILE A 50 -8.45 -7.59 -15.88
C ILE A 50 -9.02 -8.75 -16.71
N ASP A 51 -9.76 -9.68 -16.09
CA ASP A 51 -10.35 -10.82 -16.81
C ASP A 51 -11.40 -10.38 -17.84
N ALA A 52 -12.26 -9.42 -17.47
CA ALA A 52 -13.38 -8.98 -18.30
C ALA A 52 -12.94 -8.13 -19.50
N LEU A 53 -11.88 -7.32 -19.35
CA LEU A 53 -11.56 -6.26 -20.31
C LEU A 53 -10.30 -6.55 -21.15
N THR A 54 -9.61 -7.64 -20.89
CA THR A 54 -8.37 -8.01 -21.60
C THR A 54 -8.29 -9.49 -21.90
N GLN A 55 -7.44 -9.87 -22.85
CA GLN A 55 -7.07 -11.25 -23.15
C GLN A 55 -5.63 -11.56 -22.68
N LYS A 56 -5.22 -12.82 -22.74
CA LYS A 56 -3.81 -13.19 -22.51
C LYS A 56 -2.90 -12.39 -23.44
N ASP A 57 -1.70 -12.06 -22.96
CA ASP A 57 -0.66 -11.26 -23.64
C ASP A 57 -1.02 -9.79 -23.95
N ASP A 58 -2.24 -9.35 -23.63
CA ASP A 58 -2.58 -7.93 -23.65
C ASP A 58 -1.68 -7.13 -22.71
N LEU A 59 -1.46 -5.87 -23.09
CA LEU A 59 -0.67 -4.93 -22.30
C LEU A 59 -1.58 -4.13 -21.40
N ILE A 60 -1.33 -4.22 -20.10
CA ILE A 60 -2.01 -3.46 -19.04
C ILE A 60 -1.04 -2.41 -18.48
N LEU A 61 -1.57 -1.21 -18.19
CA LEU A 61 -0.82 -0.11 -17.62
C LEU A 61 -1.48 0.38 -16.33
N ASP A 62 -0.68 0.58 -15.28
CA ASP A 62 -1.02 1.41 -14.12
C ASP A 62 0.03 2.51 -13.92
N PRO A 63 -0.28 3.78 -14.22
CA PRO A 63 0.63 4.92 -14.08
C PRO A 63 0.66 5.53 -12.67
N PHE A 64 -0.07 4.95 -11.71
CA PHE A 64 -0.10 5.32 -10.29
C PHE A 64 -0.05 4.04 -9.43
N LEU A 65 0.93 3.20 -9.73
CA LEU A 65 1.01 1.78 -9.37
C LEU A 65 0.77 1.45 -7.88
N GLY A 66 1.26 2.30 -6.98
CA GLY A 66 1.21 2.08 -5.55
C GLY A 66 1.83 0.75 -5.12
N SER A 67 1.09 -0.05 -4.35
CA SER A 67 1.64 -1.30 -3.79
C SER A 67 1.77 -2.47 -4.76
N GLY A 68 1.39 -2.32 -6.03
CA GLY A 68 1.60 -3.33 -7.08
C GLY A 68 0.59 -4.47 -7.11
N LEU A 69 -0.59 -4.32 -6.52
CA LEU A 69 -1.64 -5.35 -6.60
C LEU A 69 -2.11 -5.57 -8.04
N VAL A 70 -2.26 -4.50 -8.83
CA VAL A 70 -2.61 -4.59 -10.25
C VAL A 70 -1.55 -5.38 -11.03
N ALA A 71 -0.27 -5.08 -10.80
CA ALA A 71 0.85 -5.78 -11.46
C ALA A 71 0.77 -7.29 -11.21
N ARG A 72 0.55 -7.66 -9.94
CA ARG A 72 0.42 -9.06 -9.55
C ARG A 72 -0.76 -9.72 -10.25
N GLU A 73 -1.97 -9.13 -10.18
CA GLU A 73 -3.15 -9.73 -10.81
C GLU A 73 -3.02 -9.85 -12.34
N ALA A 74 -2.42 -8.85 -13.00
CA ALA A 74 -2.17 -8.89 -14.44
C ALA A 74 -1.25 -10.06 -14.83
N LEU A 75 -0.12 -10.22 -14.12
CA LEU A 75 0.86 -11.26 -14.40
C LEU A 75 0.34 -12.67 -14.08
N LEU A 76 -0.39 -12.84 -12.97
CA LEU A 76 -1.06 -14.10 -12.63
C LEU A 76 -2.03 -14.54 -13.74
N LYS A 77 -2.66 -13.57 -14.39
CA LYS A 77 -3.57 -13.78 -15.52
C LYS A 77 -2.84 -13.84 -16.86
N LYS A 78 -1.52 -13.88 -16.90
CA LYS A 78 -0.69 -13.94 -18.13
C LYS A 78 -0.92 -12.75 -19.06
N ARG A 79 -1.07 -11.55 -18.50
CA ARG A 79 -1.00 -10.28 -19.24
C ARG A 79 0.39 -9.68 -19.08
N ARG A 80 0.81 -8.87 -20.05
CA ARG A 80 2.00 -8.02 -19.91
C ARG A 80 1.62 -6.78 -19.12
N PHE A 81 2.55 -6.27 -18.32
CA PHE A 81 2.26 -5.19 -17.40
C PHE A 81 3.34 -4.11 -17.38
N ILE A 82 2.91 -2.86 -17.38
CA ILE A 82 3.75 -1.69 -17.11
C ILE A 82 3.17 -0.97 -15.89
N GLY A 83 4.00 -0.82 -14.86
CA GLY A 83 3.70 -0.03 -13.67
C GLY A 83 4.63 1.16 -13.56
N ILE A 84 4.08 2.34 -13.30
CA ILE A 84 4.86 3.56 -13.08
C ILE A 84 4.45 4.15 -11.73
N ASP A 85 5.43 4.54 -10.93
CA ASP A 85 5.19 5.32 -9.72
C ASP A 85 6.36 6.26 -9.47
N ILE A 86 6.06 7.44 -8.95
CA ILE A 86 7.09 8.40 -8.52
C ILE A 86 7.67 8.01 -7.15
N ASN A 87 6.98 7.16 -6.39
CA ASN A 87 7.34 6.76 -5.05
C ASN A 87 8.31 5.56 -5.06
N PRO A 88 9.56 5.70 -4.58
CA PRO A 88 10.52 4.59 -4.59
C PRO A 88 10.05 3.35 -3.81
N ILE A 89 9.41 3.52 -2.65
CA ILE A 89 8.88 2.38 -1.87
C ILE A 89 7.76 1.65 -2.63
N ALA A 90 6.99 2.33 -3.47
CA ALA A 90 5.93 1.71 -4.28
C ALA A 90 6.51 0.73 -5.29
N ILE A 91 7.62 1.11 -5.94
CA ILE A 91 8.36 0.26 -6.88
C ILE A 91 8.96 -0.96 -6.17
N GLU A 92 9.60 -0.78 -5.01
CA GLU A 92 10.19 -1.90 -4.26
C GLU A 92 9.11 -2.86 -3.73
N LEU A 93 7.98 -2.34 -3.24
CA LEU A 93 6.82 -3.16 -2.84
C LEU A 93 6.21 -3.92 -4.02
N SER A 94 6.05 -3.25 -5.15
CA SER A 94 5.51 -3.87 -6.37
C SER A 94 6.40 -5.00 -6.87
N ASN A 95 7.72 -4.81 -6.82
CA ASN A 95 8.67 -5.87 -7.15
C ASN A 95 8.55 -7.07 -6.18
N LEU A 96 8.40 -6.83 -4.87
CA LEU A 96 8.17 -7.93 -3.92
C LEU A 96 6.84 -8.67 -4.20
N MET A 97 5.79 -7.97 -4.63
CA MET A 97 4.48 -8.60 -4.93
C MET A 97 4.54 -9.56 -6.11
N VAL A 98 5.42 -9.32 -7.08
CA VAL A 98 5.50 -10.10 -8.33
C VAL A 98 6.68 -11.08 -8.33
N ASN A 99 7.76 -10.79 -7.60
CA ASN A 99 8.95 -11.62 -7.49
C ASN A 99 9.20 -12.02 -6.04
N LEU A 100 8.59 -13.14 -5.64
CA LEU A 100 8.70 -13.61 -4.27
C LEU A 100 10.10 -14.19 -3.96
N PRO A 101 10.65 -13.87 -2.77
CA PRO A 101 11.91 -14.44 -2.32
C PRO A 101 11.76 -15.94 -2.03
N CYS A 102 12.89 -16.65 -1.96
CA CYS A 102 12.88 -18.04 -1.50
C CYS A 102 12.62 -18.07 0.01
N SER A 103 11.59 -18.80 0.45
CA SER A 103 11.24 -18.90 1.88
C SER A 103 12.35 -19.55 2.71
N PHE A 104 13.04 -20.55 2.17
CA PHE A 104 14.18 -21.20 2.85
C PHE A 104 15.32 -20.21 3.09
N GLN A 105 15.72 -19.46 2.05
CA GLN A 105 16.78 -18.45 2.17
C GLN A 105 16.39 -17.31 3.11
N LEU A 106 15.12 -16.91 3.15
CA LEU A 106 14.63 -15.94 4.15
C LEU A 106 14.73 -16.49 5.57
N GLN A 107 14.35 -17.76 5.78
CA GLN A 107 14.42 -18.40 7.09
C GLN A 107 15.87 -18.52 7.57
N GLU A 108 16.78 -18.91 6.69
CA GLU A 108 18.21 -18.96 6.99
C GLU A 108 18.75 -17.57 7.34
N ALA A 109 18.38 -16.54 6.57
CA ALA A 109 18.82 -15.18 6.80
C ALA A 109 18.35 -14.62 8.16
N ILE A 110 17.07 -14.82 8.53
CA ILE A 110 16.59 -14.36 9.84
C ILE A 110 17.23 -15.13 11.00
N ASN A 111 17.49 -16.43 10.85
CA ASN A 111 18.22 -17.22 11.85
C ASN A 111 19.66 -16.72 12.03
N ASN A 112 20.33 -16.36 10.93
CA ASN A 112 21.68 -15.80 10.98
C ASN A 112 21.70 -14.41 11.64
N LEU A 113 20.70 -13.56 11.35
CA LEU A 113 20.54 -12.28 12.03
C LEU A 113 20.27 -12.47 13.53
N ASP A 114 19.44 -13.46 13.91
CA ASP A 114 19.15 -13.78 15.31
C ASP A 114 20.46 -14.01 16.08
N GLN A 115 21.27 -14.96 15.60
CA GLN A 115 22.54 -15.34 16.23
C GLN A 115 23.52 -14.16 16.35
N LYS A 116 23.56 -13.26 15.36
CA LYS A 116 24.53 -12.16 15.31
C LYS A 116 24.14 -10.94 16.13
N ILE A 117 22.86 -10.54 16.12
CA ILE A 117 22.46 -9.21 16.62
C ILE A 117 21.26 -9.18 17.55
N LYS A 118 20.46 -10.24 17.66
CA LYS A 118 19.29 -10.25 18.57
C LYS A 118 19.72 -9.98 20.01
N HIS A 119 20.79 -10.61 20.48
CA HIS A 119 21.33 -10.38 21.82
C HIS A 119 21.77 -8.92 22.04
N LYS A 120 22.36 -8.26 21.03
CA LYS A 120 22.77 -6.85 21.10
C LYS A 120 21.57 -5.93 21.26
N ILE A 121 20.50 -6.19 20.50
CA ILE A 121 19.25 -5.43 20.57
C ILE A 121 18.53 -5.70 21.90
N TYR A 122 18.44 -6.96 22.32
CA TYR A 122 17.81 -7.36 23.58
C TYR A 122 18.50 -6.77 24.81
N LYS A 123 19.83 -6.58 24.76
CA LYS A 123 20.56 -5.88 25.82
C LYS A 123 20.06 -4.45 26.06
N THR A 124 19.47 -3.78 25.05
CA THR A 124 18.88 -2.43 25.21
C THR A 124 17.47 -2.46 25.82
N TYR A 125 16.87 -3.65 25.93
CA TYR A 125 15.52 -3.91 26.43
C TYR A 125 15.52 -4.83 27.66
N ILE A 126 16.70 -5.13 28.22
CA ILE A 126 16.80 -5.97 29.41
C ILE A 126 16.24 -5.21 30.62
N LEU A 127 15.52 -5.95 31.45
CA LEU A 127 14.93 -5.49 32.70
C LEU A 127 15.86 -5.87 33.86
N GLU A 128 15.67 -5.22 35.02
CA GLU A 128 16.45 -5.52 36.25
C GLU A 128 16.47 -7.01 36.65
N ASP A 129 15.41 -7.76 36.31
CA ASP A 129 15.28 -9.21 36.59
C ASP A 129 15.76 -10.11 35.43
N ASP A 130 16.63 -9.57 34.56
CA ASP A 130 17.19 -10.20 33.34
C ASP A 130 16.15 -10.60 32.27
N LYS A 131 14.87 -10.27 32.46
CA LYS A 131 13.84 -10.48 31.45
C LYS A 131 13.97 -9.45 30.32
N ILE A 132 13.44 -9.78 29.15
CA ILE A 132 13.41 -8.86 28.01
C ILE A 132 12.06 -8.17 27.91
N ALA A 133 12.08 -6.85 27.94
CA ALA A 133 10.90 -6.04 27.71
C ALA A 133 10.42 -6.18 26.27
N SER A 134 9.11 -6.36 26.15
CA SER A 134 8.38 -6.41 24.89
C SER A 134 7.76 -5.04 24.54
N HIS A 135 7.28 -4.31 25.55
CA HIS A 135 6.59 -3.02 25.39
C HIS A 135 6.92 -2.09 26.55
N TYR A 136 6.91 -0.78 26.28
CA TYR A 136 7.02 0.30 27.24
C TYR A 136 5.85 1.26 27.01
N LEU A 137 5.08 1.55 28.05
CA LEU A 137 3.97 2.50 28.00
C LEU A 137 4.45 3.87 28.49
N TRP A 138 4.27 4.89 27.66
CA TRP A 138 4.71 6.26 27.91
C TRP A 138 3.53 7.21 28.01
N ASN A 139 3.63 8.23 28.87
CA ASN A 139 2.71 9.36 28.94
C ASN A 139 3.49 10.67 28.69
N GLY A 140 3.64 11.02 27.42
CA GLY A 140 4.60 12.05 27.00
C GLY A 140 6.01 11.49 27.13
N GLU A 141 6.82 12.09 28.00
CA GLU A 141 8.20 11.69 28.28
C GLU A 141 8.31 10.81 29.55
N GLU A 142 7.21 10.63 30.26
CA GLU A 142 7.17 9.81 31.48
C GLU A 142 6.93 8.34 31.14
N LEU A 143 7.81 7.45 31.59
CA LEU A 143 7.62 6.01 31.48
C LEU A 143 6.65 5.53 32.58
N ILE A 144 5.54 4.91 32.17
CA ILE A 144 4.45 4.50 33.07
C ILE A 144 4.50 3.01 33.41
N SER A 145 4.82 2.16 32.44
CA SER A 145 4.94 0.72 32.70
C SER A 145 5.83 0.00 31.70
N THR A 146 6.40 -1.12 32.14
CA THR A 146 7.21 -2.03 31.32
C THR A 146 6.54 -3.39 31.27
N TRP A 147 6.49 -3.98 30.07
CA TRP A 147 5.80 -5.25 29.83
C TRP A 147 6.76 -6.29 29.28
N ASN A 148 6.72 -7.51 29.80
CA ASN A 148 7.38 -8.68 29.22
C ASN A 148 6.36 -9.75 28.85
N ILE A 149 6.74 -10.65 27.95
CA ILE A 149 5.94 -11.82 27.60
C ILE A 149 6.61 -13.03 28.25
N SER A 150 5.88 -13.72 29.13
CA SER A 150 6.39 -14.92 29.79
C SER A 150 6.54 -16.08 28.79
N ASN A 151 7.73 -16.67 28.72
CA ASN A 151 8.02 -17.80 27.82
C ASN A 151 7.17 -19.04 28.13
N PHE A 152 6.74 -19.23 29.39
CA PHE A 152 6.00 -20.43 29.82
C PHE A 152 4.50 -20.37 29.51
N LYS A 153 3.89 -19.19 29.58
CA LYS A 153 2.42 -19.04 29.47
C LYS A 153 1.97 -18.18 28.27
N LYS A 154 2.91 -17.54 27.54
CA LYS A 154 2.62 -16.48 26.55
C LYS A 154 1.71 -15.38 27.10
N THR A 155 1.73 -15.18 28.42
CA THR A 155 0.96 -14.16 29.11
C THR A 155 1.78 -12.90 29.27
N ARG A 156 1.11 -11.76 29.12
CA ARG A 156 1.66 -10.44 29.45
C ARG A 156 1.89 -10.34 30.95
N GLU A 157 3.10 -10.01 31.34
CA GLU A 157 3.46 -9.52 32.67
C GLU A 157 3.69 -8.01 32.55
N GLU A 158 3.09 -7.23 33.44
CA GLU A 158 3.16 -5.77 33.48
C GLU A 158 3.70 -5.35 34.85
N ARG A 159 4.70 -4.47 34.87
CA ARG A 159 5.32 -3.97 36.10
C ARG A 159 5.54 -2.46 36.03
N GLN A 160 5.74 -1.88 37.22
CA GLN A 160 6.18 -0.49 37.33
C GLN A 160 7.64 -0.38 36.87
N PRO A 161 8.03 0.73 36.22
CA PRO A 161 9.42 0.95 35.85
C PRO A 161 10.32 1.07 37.08
N THR A 162 11.53 0.54 36.98
CA THR A 162 12.59 0.63 38.00
C THR A 162 13.59 1.71 37.61
N ASP A 163 14.43 2.14 38.56
CA ASP A 163 15.54 3.07 38.26
C ASP A 163 16.49 2.49 37.21
N TYR A 164 16.70 1.17 37.25
CA TYR A 164 17.47 0.45 36.23
C TYR A 164 16.90 0.65 34.82
N ASP A 165 15.58 0.48 34.67
CA ASP A 165 14.90 0.61 33.37
C ASP A 165 15.07 2.04 32.82
N CYS A 166 14.87 3.05 33.67
CA CYS A 166 15.01 4.46 33.32
C CYS A 166 16.46 4.80 32.93
N ILE A 167 17.45 4.35 33.70
CA ILE A 167 18.87 4.57 33.41
C ILE A 167 19.25 3.95 32.06
N LEU A 168 18.84 2.70 31.81
CA LEU A 168 19.15 2.01 30.55
C LEU A 168 18.54 2.71 29.34
N ILE A 169 17.30 3.19 29.43
CA ILE A 169 16.65 3.93 28.33
C ILE A 169 17.38 5.24 28.05
N ASN A 170 17.71 6.00 29.11
CA ASN A 170 18.31 7.32 29.00
C ASN A 170 19.70 7.30 28.36
N GLN A 171 20.42 6.17 28.42
CA GLN A 171 21.69 5.99 27.68
C GLN A 171 21.56 6.24 26.17
N TYR A 172 20.37 6.05 25.61
CA TYR A 172 20.11 6.18 24.18
C TYR A 172 19.29 7.42 23.82
N GLU A 173 18.89 8.26 24.78
CA GLU A 173 17.97 9.39 24.56
C GLU A 173 18.44 10.32 23.42
N ASN A 174 19.73 10.65 23.44
CA ASN A 174 20.37 11.54 22.46
C ASN A 174 20.92 10.81 21.22
N TYR A 175 20.61 9.52 21.04
CA TYR A 175 21.10 8.78 19.89
C TYR A 175 20.48 9.30 18.59
N ILE A 176 21.32 9.68 17.64
CA ILE A 176 20.92 10.06 16.28
C ILE A 176 21.41 8.96 15.34
N SER A 177 20.53 8.50 14.47
CA SER A 177 20.88 7.46 13.50
C SER A 177 22.04 7.90 12.60
N LYS A 178 23.00 6.99 12.43
CA LYS A 178 24.18 7.20 11.58
C LYS A 178 23.95 6.71 10.15
N SER A 179 23.01 5.79 9.96
CA SER A 179 22.83 5.07 8.70
C SER A 179 21.60 5.54 7.91
N LEU A 180 20.57 6.07 8.58
CA LEU A 180 19.30 6.43 7.95
C LEU A 180 19.37 7.80 7.29
N ARG A 181 18.72 7.92 6.14
CA ARG A 181 18.58 9.22 5.45
C ARG A 181 17.71 10.15 6.31
N LYS A 182 18.12 11.41 6.48
CA LYS A 182 17.25 12.43 7.10
C LYS A 182 15.94 12.54 6.33
N ILE A 183 14.82 12.53 7.05
CA ILE A 183 13.49 12.70 6.44
C ILE A 183 13.28 14.14 5.99
N GLN A 184 12.59 14.32 4.88
CA GLN A 184 12.12 15.61 4.38
C GLN A 184 10.60 15.66 4.49
N LEU A 185 10.11 16.43 5.46
CA LEU A 185 8.69 16.62 5.71
C LEU A 185 8.29 18.09 5.55
N PHE A 186 6.99 18.33 5.50
CA PHE A 186 6.41 19.65 5.29
C PHE A 186 5.36 19.95 6.36
N ASN A 187 5.03 21.23 6.53
CA ASN A 187 3.93 21.67 7.39
C ASN A 187 2.60 21.20 6.80
N ASN A 188 2.12 20.04 7.24
CA ASN A 188 0.94 19.38 6.72
C ASN A 188 0.09 18.80 7.87
N SER A 189 -0.95 19.55 8.22
CA SER A 189 -1.85 19.19 9.34
C SER A 189 -2.64 17.91 9.10
N ARG A 190 -2.89 17.52 7.83
CA ARG A 190 -3.62 16.28 7.51
C ARG A 190 -2.90 15.03 7.99
N ILE A 191 -1.57 15.09 8.03
CA ILE A 191 -0.72 13.96 8.40
C ILE A 191 0.13 14.27 9.63
N ASN A 192 -0.18 15.34 10.37
CA ASN A 192 0.48 15.72 11.63
C ASN A 192 2.00 15.93 11.52
N THR A 193 2.45 16.58 10.43
CA THR A 193 3.87 16.85 10.19
C THR A 193 4.19 18.34 10.19
N THR A 194 5.43 18.64 10.54
CA THR A 194 6.08 19.94 10.34
C THR A 194 7.38 19.74 9.57
N ASN A 195 7.92 20.83 8.99
CA ASN A 195 9.23 20.78 8.33
C ASN A 195 10.43 20.60 9.28
N LEU A 196 10.19 20.68 10.60
CA LEU A 196 11.20 20.47 11.64
C LEU A 196 11.21 19.03 12.17
N LEU A 197 10.22 18.22 11.80
CA LEU A 197 10.05 16.88 12.32
C LEU A 197 11.19 15.97 11.82
N THR A 198 11.85 15.30 12.75
CA THR A 198 12.99 14.40 12.53
C THR A 198 12.63 12.95 12.87
N LEU A 199 13.53 12.01 12.55
CA LEU A 199 13.35 10.62 12.98
C LEU A 199 13.33 10.46 14.51
N ASN A 200 14.02 11.31 15.27
CA ASN A 200 14.02 11.32 16.74
C ASN A 200 12.67 11.78 17.34
N ASP A 201 11.86 12.50 16.56
CA ASP A 201 10.49 12.82 16.94
C ASP A 201 9.52 11.65 16.72
N ILE A 202 9.85 10.75 15.79
CA ILE A 202 9.03 9.58 15.42
C ILE A 202 9.41 8.35 16.26
N PHE A 203 10.69 8.17 16.54
CA PHE A 203 11.25 7.02 17.24
C PHE A 203 11.95 7.46 18.52
N THR A 204 12.06 6.57 19.50
CA THR A 204 13.01 6.77 20.60
C THR A 204 14.45 6.63 20.07
N GLY A 205 15.42 7.27 20.72
CA GLY A 205 16.83 7.10 20.33
C GLY A 205 17.29 5.65 20.44
N ARG A 206 16.77 4.90 21.45
CA ARG A 206 16.94 3.44 21.55
C ARG A 206 16.40 2.69 20.34
N ALA A 207 15.19 3.00 19.87
CA ALA A 207 14.64 2.36 18.69
C ALA A 207 15.48 2.65 17.44
N LEU A 208 15.97 3.88 17.26
CA LEU A 208 16.87 4.25 16.16
C LEU A 208 18.20 3.51 16.21
N TYR A 209 18.80 3.37 17.40
CA TYR A 209 20.02 2.59 17.61
C TYR A 209 19.83 1.14 17.18
N ASN A 210 18.73 0.51 17.59
CA ASN A 210 18.42 -0.86 17.22
C ASN A 210 18.06 -1.04 15.73
N ILE A 211 17.42 -0.04 15.12
CA ILE A 211 17.15 -0.02 13.67
C ILE A 211 18.47 0.07 12.89
N ASP A 212 19.44 0.86 13.35
CA ASP A 212 20.77 0.95 12.73
C ASP A 212 21.49 -0.40 12.78
N ILE A 213 21.51 -1.08 13.94
CA ILE A 213 22.10 -2.43 14.08
C ILE A 213 21.47 -3.41 13.07
N LEU A 214 20.14 -3.44 13.00
CA LEU A 214 19.42 -4.31 12.05
C LEU A 214 19.79 -3.99 10.60
N ARG A 215 19.74 -2.71 10.25
CA ARG A 215 19.94 -2.26 8.88
C ARG A 215 21.37 -2.47 8.40
N GLU A 216 22.36 -2.27 9.26
CA GLU A 216 23.77 -2.54 8.98
C GLU A 216 23.98 -4.01 8.59
N GLU A 217 23.49 -4.96 9.40
CA GLU A 217 23.60 -6.38 9.07
C GLU A 217 22.81 -6.79 7.83
N ILE A 218 21.59 -6.26 7.66
CA ILE A 218 20.78 -6.52 6.46
C ILE A 218 21.51 -6.03 5.20
N ASN A 219 22.24 -4.91 5.27
CA ASN A 219 22.96 -4.35 4.14
C ASN A 219 24.12 -5.24 3.65
N HIS A 220 24.62 -6.16 4.48
CA HIS A 220 25.63 -7.14 4.09
C HIS A 220 25.06 -8.38 3.36
N LEU A 221 23.73 -8.52 3.28
CA LEU A 221 23.07 -9.65 2.64
C LEU A 221 22.95 -9.47 1.11
N PRO A 222 22.82 -10.56 0.33
CA PRO A 222 22.61 -10.47 -1.12
C PRO A 222 21.24 -9.84 -1.45
N GLN A 223 21.16 -9.12 -2.57
CA GLN A 223 19.98 -8.29 -2.92
C GLN A 223 18.64 -9.03 -2.91
N ASN A 224 18.61 -10.29 -3.31
CA ASN A 224 17.40 -11.12 -3.34
C ASN A 224 16.82 -11.40 -1.94
N ILE A 225 17.60 -11.22 -0.88
CA ILE A 225 17.20 -11.39 0.52
C ILE A 225 17.19 -10.05 1.26
N GLN A 226 18.19 -9.21 1.01
CA GLN A 226 18.30 -7.86 1.56
C GLN A 226 17.02 -7.05 1.32
N LYS A 227 16.53 -6.98 0.06
CA LYS A 227 15.35 -6.17 -0.27
C LYS A 227 14.09 -6.62 0.49
N PRO A 228 13.70 -7.92 0.49
CA PRO A 228 12.60 -8.40 1.34
C PRO A 228 12.75 -8.05 2.82
N LEU A 229 13.95 -8.18 3.41
CA LEU A 229 14.17 -7.88 4.82
C LEU A 229 14.10 -6.37 5.12
N LEU A 230 14.63 -5.52 4.23
CA LEU A 230 14.44 -4.07 4.33
C LEU A 230 12.95 -3.69 4.24
N LEU A 231 12.18 -4.35 3.37
CA LEU A 231 10.72 -4.15 3.29
C LEU A 231 9.98 -4.70 4.53
N SER A 232 10.48 -5.75 5.17
CA SER A 232 9.98 -6.21 6.47
C SER A 232 10.25 -5.18 7.57
N LEU A 233 11.42 -4.53 7.54
CA LEU A 233 11.77 -3.44 8.45
C LEU A 233 10.86 -2.23 8.24
N THR A 234 10.59 -1.80 7.00
CA THR A 234 9.61 -0.72 6.73
C THR A 234 8.18 -1.10 7.12
N ALA A 235 7.79 -2.37 6.92
CA ALA A 235 6.48 -2.87 7.34
C ALA A 235 6.31 -2.85 8.88
N ALA A 236 7.41 -3.02 9.61
CA ALA A 236 7.45 -3.07 11.06
C ALA A 236 7.60 -1.67 11.72
N SER A 237 8.22 -0.71 11.02
CA SER A 237 8.69 0.54 11.61
C SER A 237 7.60 1.38 12.26
N GLY A 238 6.38 1.42 11.71
CA GLY A 238 5.27 2.12 12.37
C GLY A 238 4.93 1.56 13.76
N GLN A 239 5.11 0.25 13.98
CA GLN A 239 4.89 -0.41 15.26
C GLN A 239 6.05 -0.22 16.24
N MET A 240 7.24 0.15 15.74
CA MET A 240 8.45 0.46 16.53
C MET A 240 8.51 1.93 16.95
N SER A 241 7.53 2.74 16.53
CA SER A 241 7.55 4.20 16.67
C SER A 241 6.69 4.68 17.83
N LYS A 242 6.83 5.97 18.17
CA LYS A 242 5.98 6.71 19.13
C LYS A 242 4.53 6.90 18.65
N MET A 243 4.16 6.38 17.48
CA MET A 243 2.82 6.53 16.87
C MET A 243 1.81 5.48 17.35
N VAL A 244 2.24 4.48 18.14
CA VAL A 244 1.36 3.40 18.60
C VAL A 244 0.55 3.87 19.81
N PHE A 245 -0.73 4.18 19.63
CA PHE A 245 -1.58 4.62 20.73
C PHE A 245 -1.90 3.49 21.72
N ALA A 246 -2.13 3.86 22.98
CA ALA A 246 -2.69 2.95 23.97
C ALA A 246 -4.22 2.97 23.95
N ILE A 247 -4.84 1.79 23.99
CA ILE A 247 -6.30 1.64 24.10
C ILE A 247 -6.63 1.51 25.58
N THR A 248 -7.35 2.48 26.13
CA THR A 248 -7.73 2.54 27.56
C THR A 248 -9.19 2.16 27.83
N SER A 249 -10.00 1.93 26.80
CA SER A 249 -11.46 1.71 26.96
C SER A 249 -12.09 0.86 25.85
N ARG A 250 -11.76 -0.43 25.79
CA ARG A 250 -12.52 -1.40 24.98
C ARG A 250 -13.69 -1.94 25.80
N GLY A 251 -14.93 -1.68 25.39
CA GLY A 251 -16.11 -2.21 26.09
C GLY A 251 -17.45 -1.48 25.97
N LYS A 252 -17.56 -0.33 25.29
CA LYS A 252 -18.87 0.37 25.17
C LYS A 252 -19.99 -0.45 24.48
N ASN A 253 -19.65 -1.53 23.78
CA ASN A 253 -20.64 -2.38 23.09
C ASN A 253 -21.09 -3.62 23.88
N GLN A 254 -20.51 -3.94 25.06
CA GLN A 254 -20.85 -5.18 25.79
C GLN A 254 -20.93 -5.03 27.33
N ASN A 255 -21.26 -3.84 27.87
CA ASN A 255 -21.53 -3.61 29.31
C ASN A 255 -20.46 -4.10 30.32
N LYS A 256 -19.24 -4.43 29.89
CA LYS A 256 -18.10 -4.73 30.77
C LYS A 256 -17.03 -3.65 30.58
N ILE A 257 -16.87 -2.79 31.58
CA ILE A 257 -15.74 -1.86 31.68
C ILE A 257 -14.54 -2.70 32.11
N THR A 258 -13.55 -2.84 31.23
CA THR A 258 -12.25 -3.38 31.61
C THR A 258 -11.25 -2.22 31.63
N ASN A 259 -10.58 -2.01 32.76
CA ASN A 259 -9.52 -1.00 32.90
C ASN A 259 -8.19 -1.46 32.29
N LYS A 260 -8.23 -2.43 31.36
CA LYS A 260 -7.04 -3.05 30.80
C LYS A 260 -6.53 -2.21 29.64
N ILE A 261 -5.29 -1.73 29.76
CA ILE A 261 -4.61 -1.05 28.66
C ILE A 261 -4.21 -2.10 27.61
N GLU A 262 -4.52 -1.85 26.35
CA GLU A 262 -4.13 -2.69 25.21
C GLU A 262 -3.31 -1.91 24.19
N VAL A 263 -2.46 -2.64 23.45
CA VAL A 263 -1.66 -2.05 22.37
C VAL A 263 -2.57 -1.73 21.19
N GLY A 264 -2.59 -0.46 20.78
CA GLY A 264 -3.23 -0.02 19.55
C GLY A 264 -2.40 -0.32 18.30
N SER A 265 -2.78 0.33 17.22
CA SER A 265 -1.99 0.38 15.99
C SER A 265 -1.48 1.81 15.80
N TRP A 266 -0.86 2.11 14.66
CA TRP A 266 -0.60 3.49 14.24
C TRP A 266 -1.61 3.88 13.14
N VAL A 267 -2.22 5.05 13.30
CA VAL A 267 -3.25 5.58 12.39
C VAL A 267 -2.62 6.17 11.11
N VAL A 268 -3.38 6.90 10.29
CA VAL A 268 -2.82 7.59 9.12
C VAL A 268 -2.08 8.84 9.56
N GLY A 269 -0.90 9.10 8.99
CA GLY A 269 -0.04 10.22 9.35
C GLY A 269 0.94 9.90 10.47
N TYR A 270 1.60 10.95 10.94
CA TYR A 270 2.66 10.95 11.96
C TYR A 270 2.15 11.46 13.32
N TRP A 271 0.90 11.12 13.64
CA TRP A 271 0.33 11.45 14.94
C TRP A 271 1.04 10.66 16.03
N ARG A 272 1.51 11.38 17.05
CA ARG A 272 2.23 10.84 18.22
C ARG A 272 1.38 11.14 19.45
N PRO A 273 0.57 10.18 19.92
CA PRO A 273 -0.28 10.38 21.08
C PRO A 273 0.54 10.57 22.35
N LYS A 274 0.00 11.31 23.32
CA LYS A 274 0.65 11.45 24.64
C LYS A 274 0.82 10.07 25.29
N LEU A 275 -0.26 9.30 25.39
CA LEU A 275 -0.24 7.93 25.88
C LEU A 275 0.05 6.95 24.73
N HIS A 276 1.27 6.42 24.68
CA HIS A 276 1.75 5.62 23.54
C HIS A 276 2.67 4.48 23.96
N PHE A 277 2.86 3.52 23.07
CA PHE A 277 3.79 2.41 23.25
C PHE A 277 5.09 2.63 22.47
N GLU A 278 6.22 2.30 23.10
CA GLU A 278 7.43 1.85 22.41
C GLU A 278 7.44 0.32 22.45
N ILE A 279 7.72 -0.32 21.32
CA ILE A 279 7.71 -1.78 21.19
C ILE A 279 9.08 -2.25 20.71
N ASN A 280 9.53 -3.36 21.29
CA ASN A 280 10.83 -3.95 20.99
C ASN A 280 11.04 -4.13 19.48
N VAL A 281 12.08 -3.47 18.96
CA VAL A 281 12.42 -3.41 17.54
C VAL A 281 12.60 -4.81 16.94
N TRP A 282 13.34 -5.71 17.60
CA TRP A 282 13.54 -7.06 17.09
C TRP A 282 12.22 -7.82 16.99
N ASN A 283 11.38 -7.76 18.03
CA ASN A 283 10.09 -8.45 18.04
C ASN A 283 9.17 -7.99 16.90
N CYS A 284 9.13 -6.67 16.65
CA CYS A 284 8.37 -6.11 15.52
C CYS A 284 8.92 -6.58 14.18
N PHE A 285 10.25 -6.57 14.00
CA PHE A 285 10.92 -6.99 12.77
C PHE A 285 10.73 -8.48 12.48
N GLU A 286 11.07 -9.35 13.45
CA GLU A 286 10.97 -10.80 13.35
C GLU A 286 9.54 -11.24 13.03
N ASN A 287 8.54 -10.64 13.70
CA ASN A 287 7.14 -10.90 13.38
C ASN A 287 6.79 -10.55 11.92
N LYS A 288 7.31 -9.45 11.37
CA LYS A 288 7.06 -9.10 9.96
C LYS A 288 7.77 -10.02 8.98
N VAL A 289 8.99 -10.46 9.28
CA VAL A 289 9.71 -11.45 8.47
C VAL A 289 8.97 -12.78 8.48
N ASN A 290 8.54 -13.27 9.64
CA ASN A 290 7.77 -14.52 9.76
C ASN A 290 6.43 -14.46 9.02
N ASN A 291 5.73 -13.33 9.07
CA ASN A 291 4.51 -13.12 8.28
C ASN A 291 4.78 -13.13 6.77
N LEU A 292 5.93 -12.59 6.33
CA LEU A 292 6.34 -12.68 4.93
C LEU A 292 6.65 -14.12 4.53
N ILE A 293 7.46 -14.84 5.30
CA ILE A 293 7.81 -16.24 5.07
C ILE A 293 6.53 -17.08 4.92
N LYS A 294 5.59 -16.94 5.85
CA LYS A 294 4.28 -17.59 5.78
C LYS A 294 3.53 -17.23 4.49
N SER A 295 3.47 -15.94 4.15
CA SER A 295 2.78 -15.47 2.94
C SER A 295 3.41 -15.97 1.64
N VAL A 296 4.72 -16.21 1.64
CA VAL A 296 5.47 -16.80 0.53
C VAL A 296 5.19 -18.30 0.43
N ILE A 297 5.18 -19.03 1.56
CA ILE A 297 4.89 -20.48 1.61
C ILE A 297 3.45 -20.77 1.17
N ASP A 298 2.49 -19.97 1.64
CA ASP A 298 1.07 -20.11 1.29
C ASP A 298 0.81 -19.75 -0.19
N ASN A 299 1.78 -19.13 -0.87
CA ASN A 299 1.67 -18.78 -2.28
C ASN A 299 1.96 -19.98 -3.18
N LYS A 300 1.00 -20.33 -4.04
CA LYS A 300 1.18 -21.43 -5.01
C LYS A 300 2.04 -21.01 -6.21
N GLU A 301 2.16 -19.71 -6.46
CA GLU A 301 2.79 -19.16 -7.66
C GLU A 301 4.28 -18.97 -7.44
N LYS A 302 5.07 -19.58 -8.32
CA LYS A 302 6.54 -19.60 -8.24
C LYS A 302 7.20 -18.91 -9.43
N GLU A 303 6.41 -18.35 -10.34
CA GLU A 303 6.94 -17.61 -11.48
C GLU A 303 7.76 -16.41 -11.02
N ARG A 304 8.85 -16.17 -11.74
CA ARG A 304 9.71 -15.00 -11.57
C ARG A 304 9.78 -14.27 -12.88
N TYR A 305 9.67 -12.96 -12.81
CA TYR A 305 9.63 -12.07 -13.96
C TYR A 305 10.89 -11.23 -13.99
N LEU A 306 11.50 -11.14 -15.18
CA LEU A 306 12.53 -10.15 -15.44
C LEU A 306 11.90 -8.75 -15.45
N VAL A 307 12.26 -7.93 -14.46
CA VAL A 307 11.73 -6.57 -14.30
C VAL A 307 12.53 -5.60 -15.16
N SER A 308 11.90 -5.06 -16.20
CA SER A 308 12.45 -3.92 -16.95
C SER A 308 12.23 -2.61 -16.18
N THR A 309 13.17 -1.68 -16.31
CA THR A 309 13.00 -0.27 -15.85
C THR A 309 12.68 0.67 -17.01
N ARG A 310 12.36 0.12 -18.19
CA ARG A 310 12.03 0.85 -19.42
C ARG A 310 10.77 0.26 -20.06
N LEU A 311 10.06 1.09 -20.82
CA LEU A 311 8.84 0.68 -21.53
C LEU A 311 9.13 -0.31 -22.68
N GLU A 312 10.19 -0.03 -23.44
CA GLU A 312 10.52 -0.66 -24.72
C GLU A 312 10.57 -2.21 -24.67
N PRO A 313 11.22 -2.87 -23.69
CA PRO A 313 11.23 -4.33 -23.63
C PRO A 313 9.84 -4.96 -23.48
N VAL A 314 8.93 -4.31 -22.75
CA VAL A 314 7.57 -4.83 -22.57
C VAL A 314 6.72 -4.56 -23.80
N ILE A 315 6.81 -3.35 -24.37
CA ILE A 315 6.10 -2.99 -25.60
C ILE A 315 6.44 -3.96 -26.72
N ASN A 316 7.73 -4.24 -26.91
CA ASN A 316 8.28 -5.13 -27.94
C ASN A 316 8.08 -6.62 -27.63
N LYS A 317 7.37 -6.96 -26.54
CA LYS A 317 7.09 -8.34 -26.10
C LYS A 317 8.33 -9.16 -25.73
N ASN A 318 9.48 -8.52 -25.51
CA ASN A 318 10.70 -9.16 -25.01
C ASN A 318 10.63 -9.45 -23.50
N ASN A 319 9.84 -8.66 -22.77
CA ASN A 319 9.60 -8.80 -21.34
C ASN A 319 8.09 -8.78 -21.03
N GLN A 320 7.72 -9.42 -19.92
CA GLN A 320 6.33 -9.40 -19.41
C GLN A 320 6.05 -8.22 -18.47
N LEU A 321 7.08 -7.63 -17.87
CA LEU A 321 6.94 -6.68 -16.77
C LEU A 321 7.93 -5.51 -16.88
N ALA A 322 7.42 -4.30 -16.70
CA ALA A 322 8.21 -3.12 -16.39
C ALA A 322 7.69 -2.45 -15.11
N LEU A 323 8.60 -2.11 -14.20
CA LEU A 323 8.33 -1.29 -13.02
C LEU A 323 9.27 -0.08 -13.08
N ILE A 324 8.69 1.10 -13.30
CA ILE A 324 9.44 2.31 -13.65
C ILE A 324 9.27 3.34 -12.54
N LEU A 325 10.38 3.70 -11.90
CA LEU A 325 10.43 4.81 -10.95
C LEU A 325 10.48 6.14 -11.74
N GLY A 326 9.45 6.96 -11.63
CA GLY A 326 9.44 8.28 -12.27
C GLY A 326 8.07 8.92 -12.38
N ASN A 327 8.05 10.16 -12.88
CA ASN A 327 6.83 10.86 -13.21
C ASN A 327 6.15 10.22 -14.42
N ASN A 328 4.89 9.79 -14.26
CA ASN A 328 4.16 9.13 -15.33
C ASN A 328 3.97 10.00 -16.58
N LEU A 329 3.83 11.31 -16.45
CA LEU A 329 3.67 12.21 -17.59
C LEU A 329 4.92 12.25 -18.45
N THR A 330 6.10 12.16 -17.83
CA THR A 330 7.38 12.13 -18.54
C THR A 330 7.58 10.77 -19.19
N VAL A 331 7.43 9.69 -18.43
CA VAL A 331 7.63 8.31 -18.93
C VAL A 331 6.68 8.00 -20.09
N LEU A 332 5.40 8.36 -19.97
CA LEU A 332 4.39 8.03 -20.99
C LEU A 332 4.52 8.84 -22.29
N LYS A 333 5.34 9.89 -22.36
CA LYS A 333 5.66 10.57 -23.63
C LYS A 333 6.40 9.64 -24.59
N GLU A 334 7.21 8.73 -24.06
CA GLU A 334 7.99 7.76 -24.84
C GLU A 334 7.16 6.51 -25.22
N CYS A 335 5.97 6.35 -24.64
CA CYS A 335 5.10 5.23 -24.96
C CYS A 335 4.46 5.44 -26.36
N PRO A 336 4.55 4.47 -27.28
CA PRO A 336 3.92 4.56 -28.60
C PRO A 336 2.39 4.65 -28.52
N ASP A 337 1.79 5.13 -29.60
CA ASP A 337 0.34 5.18 -29.76
C ASP A 337 -0.24 3.77 -29.81
N GLU A 338 -1.45 3.58 -29.30
CA GLU A 338 -2.26 2.38 -29.57
C GLU A 338 -1.63 1.03 -29.19
N VAL A 339 -0.86 0.98 -28.10
CA VAL A 339 -0.23 -0.27 -27.62
C VAL A 339 -0.88 -0.87 -26.38
N VAL A 340 -1.60 -0.06 -25.59
CA VAL A 340 -2.19 -0.48 -24.30
C VAL A 340 -3.63 -0.94 -24.48
N SER A 341 -3.97 -2.13 -23.96
CA SER A 341 -5.34 -2.66 -24.04
C SER A 341 -6.22 -2.17 -22.89
N LEU A 342 -5.66 -2.06 -21.69
CA LEU A 342 -6.34 -1.58 -20.48
C LEU A 342 -5.42 -0.68 -19.65
N ILE A 343 -5.90 0.52 -19.32
CA ILE A 343 -5.35 1.34 -18.25
C ILE A 343 -6.28 1.16 -17.04
N ILE A 344 -5.74 0.68 -15.93
CA ILE A 344 -6.48 0.48 -14.68
C ILE A 344 -5.72 1.18 -13.56
N THR A 345 -6.31 2.22 -12.97
CA THR A 345 -5.54 3.12 -12.09
C THR A 345 -6.37 3.95 -11.12
N ASP A 346 -5.76 4.27 -9.97
CA ASP A 346 -6.30 5.07 -8.87
C ASP A 346 -5.38 6.27 -8.60
N PRO A 347 -5.46 7.34 -9.41
CA PRO A 347 -4.63 8.51 -9.19
C PRO A 347 -4.97 9.20 -7.86
N PRO A 348 -4.07 10.00 -7.28
CA PRO A 348 -4.37 10.72 -6.04
C PRO A 348 -5.59 11.65 -6.18
N HIS A 349 -6.74 11.28 -5.63
CA HIS A 349 -7.96 12.09 -5.79
C HIS A 349 -8.15 13.15 -4.71
N GLY A 350 -8.29 14.40 -5.14
CA GLY A 350 -8.67 15.53 -4.29
C GLY A 350 -7.66 15.83 -3.18
N ASP A 351 -8.10 16.55 -2.15
CA ASP A 351 -7.28 16.92 -0.99
C ASP A 351 -7.22 15.80 0.08
N ARG A 352 -7.02 14.52 -0.31
CA ARG A 352 -7.11 13.38 0.64
C ARG A 352 -5.79 12.91 1.22
N ILE A 353 -4.90 12.33 0.41
CA ILE A 353 -3.75 11.57 0.89
C ILE A 353 -2.47 12.04 0.17
N PRO A 354 -1.50 12.66 0.86
CA PRO A 354 -0.19 12.97 0.31
C PRO A 354 0.74 11.74 0.42
N TYR A 355 0.77 10.91 -0.62
CA TYR A 355 1.40 9.58 -0.58
C TYR A 355 2.91 9.63 -0.36
N LEU A 356 3.63 10.53 -1.03
CA LEU A 356 5.08 10.67 -0.79
C LEU A 356 5.40 11.12 0.63
N GLU A 357 4.68 12.12 1.17
CA GLU A 357 4.90 12.61 2.54
C GLU A 357 4.63 11.50 3.57
N LEU A 358 3.56 10.73 3.37
CA LEU A 358 3.19 9.63 4.25
C LEU A 358 4.17 8.46 4.22
N SER A 359 4.81 8.21 3.07
CA SER A 359 5.78 7.14 2.90
C SER A 359 7.22 7.57 3.14
N GLU A 360 7.45 8.84 3.48
CA GLU A 360 8.80 9.41 3.63
C GLU A 360 9.65 8.68 4.68
N MET A 361 9.06 8.27 5.81
CA MET A 361 9.74 7.43 6.79
C MET A 361 10.23 6.12 6.16
N TRP A 362 9.41 5.45 5.34
CA TRP A 362 9.82 4.21 4.68
C TRP A 362 10.93 4.45 3.64
N ASN A 363 10.82 5.53 2.86
CA ASN A 363 11.85 5.91 1.90
C ASN A 363 13.18 6.24 2.61
N SER A 364 13.14 6.92 3.76
CA SER A 364 14.30 7.16 4.61
C SER A 364 14.96 5.86 5.08
N LEU A 365 14.16 4.90 5.56
CA LEU A 365 14.66 3.58 5.98
C LEU A 365 15.32 2.81 4.84
N LEU A 366 14.77 2.91 3.63
CA LEU A 366 15.37 2.32 2.42
C LEU A 366 16.56 3.12 1.85
N GLY A 367 16.86 4.31 2.38
CA GLY A 367 17.84 5.21 1.80
C GLY A 367 17.44 5.77 0.43
N LYS A 368 16.15 5.77 0.09
CA LYS A 368 15.62 6.26 -1.19
C LYS A 368 15.21 7.73 -1.06
N ILE A 369 15.41 8.50 -2.12
CA ILE A 369 15.06 9.93 -2.20
C ILE A 369 13.80 10.06 -3.06
N PRO A 370 12.64 10.41 -2.49
CA PRO A 370 11.44 10.68 -3.27
C PRO A 370 11.52 12.05 -3.95
N ASN A 371 10.91 12.17 -5.13
CA ASN A 371 10.79 13.45 -5.84
C ASN A 371 9.43 14.10 -5.52
N PHE A 372 9.40 14.97 -4.51
CA PHE A 372 8.19 15.68 -4.11
C PHE A 372 7.72 16.73 -5.12
N THR A 373 8.62 17.26 -5.95
CA THR A 373 8.33 18.36 -6.89
C THR A 373 7.44 17.88 -8.03
N GLU A 374 7.69 16.66 -8.52
CA GLU A 374 6.99 16.09 -9.67
C GLU A 374 5.74 15.26 -9.28
N GLU A 375 5.40 15.16 -7.98
CA GLU A 375 4.22 14.42 -7.54
C GLU A 375 2.93 15.11 -8.04
N ILE A 376 2.04 14.33 -8.66
CA ILE A 376 0.68 14.77 -9.01
C ILE A 376 -0.19 14.55 -7.77
N VAL A 377 -0.44 15.61 -7.01
CA VAL A 377 -1.19 15.57 -5.76
C VAL A 377 -1.76 16.93 -5.43
N ILE A 378 -2.80 16.98 -4.59
CA ILE A 378 -3.20 18.20 -3.89
C ILE A 378 -2.65 18.12 -2.46
N SER A 379 -1.77 19.05 -2.09
CA SER A 379 -1.13 19.10 -0.76
C SER A 379 -1.48 20.38 0.00
N ASN A 380 -1.79 20.24 1.29
CA ASN A 380 -1.96 21.38 2.22
C ASN A 380 -0.62 21.90 2.74
N ALA A 381 0.48 21.30 2.31
CA ALA A 381 1.82 21.79 2.57
C ALA A 381 2.05 23.10 1.82
N LYS A 382 2.01 24.22 2.56
CA LYS A 382 2.14 25.59 2.01
C LYS A 382 3.34 25.77 1.07
N ASN A 383 4.45 25.09 1.35
CA ASN A 383 5.71 25.24 0.61
C ASN A 383 5.86 24.27 -0.58
N ARG A 384 4.84 23.44 -0.87
CA ARG A 384 4.87 22.51 -2.01
C ARG A 384 4.22 23.08 -3.27
N GLU A 385 3.42 24.14 -3.13
CA GLU A 385 2.68 24.77 -4.25
C GLU A 385 1.78 23.78 -5.04
N LYS A 386 1.38 22.67 -4.40
CA LYS A 386 0.56 21.60 -4.99
C LYS A 386 -0.94 21.87 -4.84
N ASN A 387 -1.46 22.73 -5.71
CA ASN A 387 -2.85 23.19 -5.68
C ASN A 387 -3.76 22.45 -6.68
N LYS A 388 -5.04 22.80 -6.68
CA LYS A 388 -6.06 22.18 -7.55
C LYS A 388 -5.82 22.46 -9.04
N GLU A 389 -5.25 23.61 -9.40
CA GLU A 389 -4.97 24.00 -10.78
C GLU A 389 -3.82 23.18 -11.37
N ASP A 390 -2.71 23.04 -10.64
CA ASP A 390 -1.58 22.17 -11.03
C ASP A 390 -2.03 20.72 -11.18
N TYR A 391 -2.78 20.21 -10.19
CA TYR A 391 -3.34 18.87 -10.26
C TYR A 391 -4.24 18.67 -11.49
N THR A 392 -5.13 19.63 -11.73
CA THR A 392 -6.05 19.65 -12.89
C THR A 392 -5.27 19.62 -14.20
N HIS A 393 -4.27 20.47 -14.34
CA HIS A 393 -3.44 20.55 -15.53
C HIS A 393 -2.73 19.22 -15.81
N ASN A 394 -2.06 18.66 -14.79
CA ASN A 394 -1.32 17.40 -14.89
C ASN A 394 -2.24 16.21 -15.21
N MET A 395 -3.41 16.13 -14.57
CA MET A 395 -4.41 15.09 -14.88
C MET A 395 -4.95 15.21 -16.31
N SER A 396 -5.08 16.42 -16.85
CA SER A 396 -5.50 16.64 -18.23
C SER A 396 -4.46 16.11 -19.22
N ILE A 397 -3.18 16.35 -18.96
CA ILE A 397 -2.07 15.80 -19.77
C ILE A 397 -2.08 14.28 -19.70
N PHE A 398 -2.27 13.72 -18.50
CA PHE A 398 -2.40 12.28 -18.30
C PHE A 398 -3.54 11.70 -19.15
N LEU A 399 -4.75 12.24 -19.05
CA LEU A 399 -5.93 11.73 -19.76
C LEU A 399 -5.78 11.83 -21.29
N LYS A 400 -5.17 12.92 -21.79
CA LYS A 400 -4.83 13.05 -23.22
C LYS A 400 -3.82 11.98 -23.65
N THR A 401 -2.81 11.72 -22.83
CA THR A 401 -1.80 10.69 -23.10
C THR A 401 -2.39 9.29 -23.03
N ALA A 402 -3.25 9.02 -22.04
CA ALA A 402 -3.98 7.75 -21.89
C ALA A 402 -4.81 7.45 -23.15
N SER A 403 -5.54 8.44 -23.65
CA SER A 403 -6.29 8.31 -24.92
C SER A 403 -5.40 7.96 -26.11
N ARG A 404 -4.22 8.58 -26.22
CA ARG A 404 -3.27 8.31 -27.31
C ARG A 404 -2.75 6.87 -27.28
N ILE A 405 -2.29 6.41 -26.13
CA ILE A 405 -1.60 5.11 -25.98
C ILE A 405 -2.55 3.90 -25.92
N LEU A 406 -3.83 4.11 -25.60
CA LEU A 406 -4.83 3.05 -25.66
C LEU A 406 -5.05 2.59 -27.10
N LYS A 407 -5.16 1.29 -27.32
CA LYS A 407 -5.61 0.69 -28.59
C LYS A 407 -7.00 1.18 -28.96
N PRO A 408 -7.41 1.12 -30.24
CA PRO A 408 -8.82 1.19 -30.61
C PRO A 408 -9.64 0.21 -29.76
N SER A 409 -10.78 0.66 -29.22
CA SER A 409 -11.61 -0.07 -28.24
C SER A 409 -10.96 -0.36 -26.87
N GLY A 410 -9.74 0.12 -26.63
CA GLY A 410 -9.05 0.03 -25.34
C GLY A 410 -9.79 0.77 -24.23
N ILE A 411 -9.62 0.29 -23.00
CA ILE A 411 -10.41 0.75 -21.84
C ILE A 411 -9.53 1.52 -20.86
N LEU A 412 -10.06 2.62 -20.34
CA LEU A 412 -9.58 3.27 -19.12
C LEU A 412 -10.58 2.97 -18.00
N ALA A 413 -10.16 2.17 -17.02
CA ALA A 413 -10.85 1.93 -15.77
C ALA A 413 -10.23 2.82 -14.68
N LEU A 414 -10.92 3.91 -14.36
CA LEU A 414 -10.47 4.91 -13.40
C LEU A 414 -11.20 4.70 -12.07
N PHE A 415 -10.49 4.28 -11.03
CA PHE A 415 -11.00 4.42 -9.67
C PHE A 415 -11.11 5.91 -9.39
N PHE A 416 -12.20 6.38 -8.81
CA PHE A 416 -12.39 7.78 -8.50
C PHE A 416 -13.36 7.96 -7.34
N ASN A 417 -13.01 8.90 -6.46
CA ASN A 417 -13.91 9.38 -5.44
C ASN A 417 -13.49 10.78 -4.99
N ALA A 418 -14.44 11.73 -4.91
CA ALA A 418 -14.21 13.06 -4.36
C ALA A 418 -15.32 13.46 -3.37
N LYS A 419 -14.96 14.26 -2.36
CA LYS A 419 -15.92 14.79 -1.37
C LYS A 419 -16.63 16.05 -1.88
N ASP A 420 -16.02 16.78 -2.81
CA ASP A 420 -16.48 18.07 -3.30
C ASP A 420 -17.05 18.00 -4.73
N LYS A 421 -18.07 18.82 -4.99
CA LYS A 421 -18.75 18.90 -6.30
C LYS A 421 -17.81 19.34 -7.40
N ASP A 422 -16.87 20.21 -7.08
CA ASP A 422 -15.97 20.79 -8.06
C ASP A 422 -15.01 19.74 -8.64
N SER A 423 -14.53 18.80 -7.84
CA SER A 423 -13.70 17.68 -8.32
C SER A 423 -14.45 16.76 -9.30
N TRP A 424 -15.74 16.48 -9.05
CA TRP A 424 -16.58 15.71 -9.97
C TRP A 424 -16.91 16.49 -11.25
N LYS A 425 -17.26 17.77 -11.12
CA LYS A 425 -17.53 18.66 -12.25
C LYS A 425 -16.30 18.81 -13.14
N PHE A 426 -15.12 18.96 -12.54
CA PHE A 426 -13.84 19.01 -13.23
C PHE A 426 -13.63 17.74 -14.07
N LEU A 427 -13.77 16.57 -13.45
CA LEU A 427 -13.61 15.28 -14.12
C LEU A 427 -14.58 15.14 -15.30
N LYS A 428 -15.86 15.47 -15.09
CA LYS A 428 -16.88 15.46 -16.15
C LYS A 428 -16.51 16.39 -17.29
N GLN A 429 -16.17 17.65 -17.01
CA GLN A 429 -15.86 18.65 -18.04
C GLN A 429 -14.64 18.25 -18.87
N HIS A 430 -13.56 17.76 -18.24
CA HIS A 430 -12.33 17.41 -18.94
C HIS A 430 -12.43 16.10 -19.72
N LEU A 431 -13.15 15.11 -19.21
CA LEU A 431 -13.36 13.87 -19.96
C LEU A 431 -14.38 14.06 -21.09
N THR A 432 -15.38 14.94 -20.91
CA THR A 432 -16.31 15.29 -21.98
C THR A 432 -15.63 16.09 -23.10
N SER A 433 -14.62 16.92 -22.78
CA SER A 433 -13.88 17.69 -23.79
C SER A 433 -12.88 16.83 -24.58
N LEU A 434 -12.52 15.65 -24.07
CA LEU A 434 -11.71 14.67 -24.78
C LEU A 434 -12.60 13.85 -25.72
N GLN A 435 -12.75 14.28 -26.97
CA GLN A 435 -13.52 13.59 -28.03
C GLN A 435 -13.14 12.10 -28.23
N TYR A 436 -11.97 11.71 -27.74
CA TYR A 436 -11.38 10.39 -27.95
C TYR A 436 -11.63 9.38 -26.81
N LEU A 437 -12.20 9.78 -25.67
CA LEU A 437 -12.56 8.87 -24.57
C LEU A 437 -14.06 8.96 -24.30
N LYS A 438 -14.81 7.93 -24.71
CA LYS A 438 -16.25 7.84 -24.50
C LYS A 438 -16.56 7.19 -23.16
N PHE A 439 -17.28 7.90 -22.30
CA PHE A 439 -17.82 7.32 -21.07
C PHE A 439 -18.79 6.18 -21.39
N ARG A 440 -18.64 5.04 -20.73
CA ARG A 440 -19.50 3.86 -20.92
C ARG A 440 -20.36 3.55 -19.70
N GLY A 441 -19.92 3.96 -18.53
CA GLY A 441 -20.65 3.79 -17.29
C GLY A 441 -19.74 3.70 -16.09
N TYR A 442 -20.34 3.40 -14.95
CA TYR A 442 -19.65 3.22 -13.69
C TYR A 442 -20.38 2.24 -12.78
N PHE A 443 -19.68 1.76 -11.75
CA PHE A 443 -20.28 1.01 -10.65
C PHE A 443 -19.56 1.33 -9.32
N PRO A 444 -20.25 1.20 -8.17
CA PRO A 444 -19.63 1.39 -6.87
C PRO A 444 -18.68 0.23 -6.51
N MET A 445 -17.58 0.57 -5.86
CA MET A 445 -16.59 -0.36 -5.31
C MET A 445 -16.58 -0.22 -3.79
N ASN A 446 -17.06 -1.25 -3.12
CA ASN A 446 -17.05 -1.32 -1.66
C ASN A 446 -15.66 -1.71 -1.13
N TYR A 447 -15.28 -1.17 0.01
CA TYR A 447 -14.05 -1.59 0.69
C TYR A 447 -14.26 -2.87 1.50
N SER A 448 -13.21 -3.69 1.61
CA SER A 448 -13.24 -4.92 2.39
C SER A 448 -13.27 -4.70 3.92
N ALA A 449 -12.88 -3.51 4.37
CA ALA A 449 -12.92 -3.06 5.75
C ALA A 449 -12.91 -1.53 5.78
N GLN A 450 -13.66 -0.92 6.68
CA GLN A 450 -13.63 0.52 6.91
C GLN A 450 -12.35 0.90 7.67
N SER A 451 -11.76 2.04 7.34
CA SER A 451 -10.63 2.61 8.07
C SER A 451 -11.11 3.22 9.39
N VAL A 452 -10.22 3.33 10.39
CA VAL A 452 -10.52 4.00 11.68
C VAL A 452 -11.08 5.43 11.49
N ILE A 453 -10.71 6.10 10.40
CA ILE A 453 -11.23 7.43 10.06
C ILE A 453 -12.65 7.35 9.49
N GLN A 454 -12.97 6.29 8.73
CA GLN A 454 -14.32 6.03 8.23
C GLN A 454 -15.27 5.65 9.36
N ASP A 455 -14.82 4.83 10.31
CA ASP A 455 -15.61 4.38 11.46
C ASP A 455 -15.99 5.51 12.42
N ASN A 456 -15.18 6.57 12.51
CA ASN A 456 -15.29 7.61 13.55
C ASN A 456 -15.66 9.02 13.05
N ARG A 457 -15.88 9.23 11.74
CA ARG A 457 -16.30 10.54 11.19
C ARG A 457 -17.60 10.40 10.40
N GLU A 458 -18.65 11.12 10.81
CA GLU A 458 -19.86 11.32 10.00
C GLU A 458 -19.50 11.98 8.66
N GLY A 459 -20.05 11.47 7.55
CA GLY A 459 -19.75 11.93 6.19
C GLY A 459 -18.45 11.38 5.57
N SER A 460 -17.89 10.30 6.14
CA SER A 460 -16.83 9.54 5.49
C SER A 460 -17.38 8.74 4.31
N LEU A 461 -16.63 8.71 3.20
CA LEU A 461 -17.08 8.02 1.98
C LEU A 461 -16.93 6.51 2.17
N LYS A 462 -18.00 5.77 1.89
CA LYS A 462 -18.12 4.33 2.19
C LYS A 462 -17.68 3.44 1.02
N SER A 463 -17.70 3.98 -0.19
CA SER A 463 -17.30 3.32 -1.43
C SER A 463 -16.56 4.29 -2.35
N ASP A 464 -15.71 3.77 -3.24
CA ASP A 464 -15.24 4.52 -4.41
C ASP A 464 -16.09 4.14 -5.63
N PHE A 465 -15.93 4.85 -6.74
CA PHE A 465 -16.52 4.47 -8.02
C PHE A 465 -15.44 4.01 -8.98
N ILE A 466 -15.78 3.05 -9.83
CA ILE A 466 -14.96 2.66 -10.98
C ILE A 466 -15.64 3.23 -12.22
N LEU A 467 -15.02 4.24 -12.81
CA LEU A 467 -15.49 4.90 -14.03
C LEU A 467 -14.85 4.22 -15.24
N ILE A 468 -15.68 3.85 -16.22
CA ILE A 468 -15.25 3.12 -17.42
C ILE A 468 -15.35 4.05 -18.63
N TYR A 469 -14.21 4.25 -19.29
CA TYR A 469 -14.11 4.96 -20.55
C TYR A 469 -13.54 4.02 -21.61
N GLN A 470 -14.02 4.16 -22.85
CA GLN A 470 -13.48 3.44 -24.00
C GLN A 470 -12.90 4.43 -25.00
N LYS A 471 -11.73 4.12 -25.56
CA LYS A 471 -11.15 4.91 -26.65
C LYS A 471 -12.08 4.87 -27.87
N SER A 472 -12.42 6.05 -28.38
CA SER A 472 -13.20 6.25 -29.60
C SER A 472 -12.53 5.59 -30.81
N GLY A 473 -13.32 5.06 -31.75
CA GLY A 473 -12.83 4.40 -32.96
C GLY A 473 -13.65 3.16 -33.28
N ILE A 474 -13.45 2.09 -32.51
CA ILE A 474 -14.21 0.84 -32.63
C ILE A 474 -15.04 0.65 -31.36
N ASP A 475 -16.36 0.76 -31.48
CA ASP A 475 -17.31 0.46 -30.39
C ASP A 475 -17.38 -1.06 -30.21
N ASP A 476 -16.58 -1.60 -29.29
CA ASP A 476 -16.59 -3.01 -28.90
C ASP A 476 -17.57 -3.20 -27.72
N LEU A 477 -18.86 -3.32 -28.04
CA LEU A 477 -19.92 -3.52 -27.05
C LEU A 477 -19.87 -4.90 -26.41
N GLU A 478 -19.32 -5.90 -27.11
CA GLU A 478 -19.14 -7.25 -26.59
C GLU A 478 -18.17 -7.26 -25.41
N LYS A 479 -17.04 -6.55 -25.51
CA LYS A 479 -16.08 -6.38 -24.39
C LYS A 479 -16.71 -5.73 -23.15
N LEU A 480 -17.76 -4.94 -23.32
CA LEU A 480 -18.44 -4.26 -22.21
C LEU A 480 -19.56 -5.09 -21.59
N LYS A 481 -20.03 -6.17 -22.24
CA LYS A 481 -21.15 -7.00 -21.73
C LYS A 481 -20.97 -7.46 -20.28
N PRO A 482 -19.79 -7.96 -19.85
CA PRO A 482 -19.62 -8.39 -18.46
C PRO A 482 -19.82 -7.26 -17.43
N LEU A 483 -19.68 -6.00 -17.85
CA LEU A 483 -19.87 -4.85 -16.97
C LEU A 483 -21.35 -4.52 -16.76
N LEU A 484 -22.20 -4.78 -17.76
CA LEU A 484 -23.63 -4.49 -17.72
C LEU A 484 -24.38 -5.35 -16.69
N GLU A 485 -23.80 -6.50 -16.33
CA GLU A 485 -24.32 -7.43 -15.34
C GLU A 485 -23.88 -7.09 -13.90
N ILE A 486 -23.00 -6.09 -13.72
CA ILE A 486 -22.55 -5.69 -12.39
C ILE A 486 -23.72 -5.03 -11.64
N PRO A 487 -23.99 -5.44 -10.39
CA PRO A 487 -24.97 -4.76 -9.55
C PRO A 487 -24.65 -3.26 -9.44
N GLU A 488 -25.68 -2.41 -9.60
CA GLU A 488 -25.55 -0.96 -9.50
C GLU A 488 -24.68 -0.33 -10.62
N TRP A 489 -24.50 -1.05 -11.73
CA TRP A 489 -23.98 -0.47 -12.98
C TRP A 489 -24.92 0.63 -13.48
N SER A 490 -24.35 1.78 -13.86
CA SER A 490 -25.07 2.88 -14.47
C SER A 490 -24.29 3.47 -15.64
N VAL A 491 -25.01 3.79 -16.71
CA VAL A 491 -24.47 4.46 -17.91
C VAL A 491 -24.52 5.98 -17.82
N GLU A 492 -25.23 6.51 -16.83
CA GLU A 492 -25.31 7.95 -16.57
C GLU A 492 -24.11 8.39 -15.74
N PHE A 493 -23.55 9.56 -16.01
CA PHE A 493 -22.47 10.06 -15.17
C PHE A 493 -23.03 10.38 -13.76
N PRO A 494 -22.33 10.06 -12.65
CA PRO A 494 -22.85 10.36 -11.31
C PRO A 494 -22.98 11.87 -11.07
N GLU A 495 -24.19 12.43 -11.18
CA GLU A 495 -24.45 13.88 -11.04
C GLU A 495 -24.73 14.33 -9.59
N ASP A 496 -25.25 13.43 -8.74
CA ASP A 496 -25.80 13.77 -7.40
C ASP A 496 -25.17 12.90 -6.28
N PHE A 497 -23.84 12.87 -6.24
CA PHE A 497 -23.03 11.98 -5.38
C PHE A 497 -23.19 12.17 -3.86
N LEU A 498 -23.86 13.25 -3.40
CA LEU A 498 -24.23 13.45 -2.00
C LEU A 498 -25.37 12.52 -1.55
N LYS A 499 -26.18 11.99 -2.48
CA LYS A 499 -27.22 10.98 -2.19
C LYS A 499 -26.70 9.54 -2.23
N LEU A 500 -25.45 9.34 -2.68
CA LEU A 500 -24.84 8.02 -2.89
C LEU A 500 -23.95 7.54 -1.70
N ASN A 501 -23.87 8.30 -0.59
CA ASN A 501 -23.01 8.00 0.57
C ASN A 501 -23.75 7.88 1.90
#